data_AF-A0A9E2Q9N4-F1
#
_entry.id   AF-A0A9E2Q9N4-F1
#
_cell.length_a   1.000
_cell.length_b   1.000
_cell.length_c   1.000
_cell.angle_alpha   90.00
_cell.angle_beta   90.00
_cell.angle_gamma   90.00
#
_symmetry.space_group_name_H-M   'P 1'
#
loop_
_entity.id
_entity.type
_entity.pdbx_description
1 polymer ?
#
loop_
_entity_poly.entity_id
_entity_poly.type
_entity_poly.pdbx_seq_one_letter_code
_entity_poly.pdbx_strand_id
1 'polypeptide(L)'
;MDPTKNPFAPGAGSQPPELAGRETIISQAQVALSRVIQGRPAQSQILLGLRGVGKTVLLNRIEGLAEDTGYLTSYIEARDDTTLATLIYPRLHQVLRKLSSVESAKAKAIAALKGLKSFAGAFKLTIGDVGIAYEPEPGVADSGIMDEDLTDLFLLVGEAAALSKRGWALLIDEVQYLAQADLSAL
;
A
#
# COMPACT_ATOMS: atom_id res chain seq x y z
N MET A 1 -21.58 7.12 22.38
CA MET A 1 -22.84 6.59 21.79
C MET A 1 -23.30 5.40 22.61
N ASP A 2 -24.61 5.17 22.69
CA ASP A 2 -25.21 4.01 23.35
C ASP A 2 -24.94 2.73 22.53
N PRO A 3 -24.19 1.74 23.06
CA PRO A 3 -23.84 0.52 22.33
C PRO A 3 -25.05 -0.27 21.83
N THR A 4 -26.22 -0.12 22.49
CA THR A 4 -27.44 -0.85 22.16
C THR A 4 -28.18 -0.30 20.94
N LYS A 5 -27.82 0.89 20.47
CA LYS A 5 -28.38 1.53 19.27
C LYS A 5 -27.44 1.47 18.07
N ASN A 6 -26.36 0.69 18.14
CA ASN A 6 -25.40 0.57 17.06
C ASN A 6 -26.05 -0.13 15.84
N PRO A 7 -26.19 0.55 14.68
CA PRO A 7 -26.79 -0.04 13.48
C PRO A 7 -25.84 -1.01 12.75
N PHE A 8 -24.63 -1.24 13.28
CA PHE A 8 -23.65 -2.17 12.70
C PHE A 8 -24.15 -3.62 12.78
N ALA A 9 -24.59 -4.14 11.64
CA ALA A 9 -24.87 -5.56 11.43
C ALA A 9 -23.81 -6.17 10.50
N PRO A 10 -22.96 -7.09 10.98
CA PRO A 10 -21.93 -7.72 10.16
C PRO A 10 -22.56 -8.78 9.24
N GLY A 11 -23.00 -8.35 8.05
CA GLY A 11 -23.44 -9.22 6.95
C GLY A 11 -22.41 -9.30 5.83
N ALA A 12 -22.41 -10.39 5.07
CA ALA A 12 -21.54 -10.57 3.91
C ALA A 12 -21.92 -9.58 2.78
N GLY A 13 -21.15 -8.50 2.65
CA GLY A 13 -21.10 -7.68 1.43
C GLY A 13 -21.90 -6.38 1.39
N SER A 14 -22.65 -6.01 2.43
CA SER A 14 -23.27 -4.67 2.51
C SER A 14 -22.44 -3.71 3.36
N GLN A 15 -22.10 -2.54 2.80
CA GLN A 15 -21.56 -1.44 3.60
C GLN A 15 -22.60 -1.05 4.67
N PRO A 16 -22.28 -1.09 5.97
CA PRO A 16 -23.17 -0.61 7.00
C PRO A 16 -23.45 0.89 6.78
N PRO A 17 -24.68 1.37 7.02
CA PRO A 17 -25.06 2.76 6.79
C PRO A 17 -24.30 3.76 7.68
N GLU A 18 -23.63 3.29 8.74
CA GLU A 18 -22.88 4.14 9.66
C GLU A 18 -21.66 3.40 10.26
N LEU A 19 -20.49 4.05 10.28
CA LEU A 19 -19.26 3.56 10.93
C LEU A 19 -19.22 3.99 12.41
N ALA A 20 -20.33 3.80 13.12
CA ALA A 20 -20.51 4.27 14.50
C ALA A 20 -19.38 3.77 15.43
N GLY A 21 -18.66 4.70 16.04
CA GLY A 21 -17.55 4.40 16.97
C GLY A 21 -16.19 4.19 16.30
N ARG A 22 -16.06 4.46 15.00
CA ARG A 22 -14.81 4.39 14.23
C ARG A 22 -14.34 5.73 13.68
N GLU A 23 -15.01 6.81 14.06
CA GLU A 23 -14.74 8.16 13.61
C GLU A 23 -13.31 8.59 13.95
N THR A 24 -12.79 8.18 15.11
CA THR A 24 -11.42 8.46 15.52
C THR A 24 -10.40 7.80 14.58
N ILE A 25 -10.62 6.55 14.17
CA ILE A 25 -9.70 5.84 13.26
C ILE A 25 -9.66 6.52 11.90
N ILE A 26 -10.85 6.84 11.37
CA ILE A 26 -11.00 7.54 10.08
C ILE A 26 -10.34 8.93 10.15
N SER A 27 -10.57 9.67 11.24
CA SER A 27 -9.97 10.98 11.46
C SER A 27 -8.45 10.91 11.54
N GLN A 28 -7.90 9.92 12.25
CA GLN A 28 -6.45 9.67 12.31
C GLN A 28 -5.88 9.36 10.94
N ALA A 29 -6.58 8.56 10.11
CA ALA A 29 -6.17 8.26 8.75
C ALA A 29 -6.15 9.51 7.87
N GLN A 30 -7.19 10.33 7.95
CA GLN A 30 -7.26 11.60 7.23
C GLN A 30 -6.14 12.57 7.64
N VAL A 31 -5.81 12.65 8.93
CA VAL A 31 -4.68 13.46 9.43
C VAL A 31 -3.36 12.92 8.89
N ALA A 32 -3.15 11.60 8.93
CA ALA A 32 -1.93 10.98 8.41
C ALA A 32 -1.73 11.24 6.91
N LEU A 33 -2.78 11.03 6.11
CA LEU A 33 -2.78 11.34 4.68
C LEU A 33 -2.50 12.83 4.43
N SER A 34 -3.20 13.73 5.13
CA SER A 34 -3.01 15.17 4.97
C SER A 34 -1.59 15.63 5.32
N ARG A 35 -0.93 14.97 6.27
CA ARG A 35 0.46 15.26 6.64
C ARG A 35 1.45 14.76 5.58
N VAL A 36 1.29 13.50 5.14
CA VAL A 36 2.22 12.88 4.19
C VAL A 36 2.23 13.60 2.86
N ILE A 37 1.08 14.02 2.33
CA ILE A 37 1.03 14.78 1.06
C ILE A 37 1.70 16.16 1.15
N GLN A 38 1.87 16.70 2.37
CA GLN A 38 2.61 17.93 2.65
C GLN A 38 4.10 17.68 2.92
N GLY A 39 4.59 16.45 2.72
CA GLY A 39 5.97 16.05 3.03
C GLY A 39 6.26 15.97 4.53
N ARG A 40 5.23 15.85 5.38
CA ARG A 40 5.38 15.71 6.83
C ARG A 40 5.27 14.25 7.24
N PRO A 41 6.07 13.78 8.22
CA PRO A 41 5.98 12.42 8.70
C PRO A 41 4.63 12.17 9.39
N ALA A 42 4.13 10.95 9.22
CA ALA A 42 2.95 10.41 9.89
C ALA A 42 3.19 8.93 10.24
N GLN A 43 2.44 8.41 11.20
CA GLN A 43 2.49 6.99 11.57
C GLN A 43 1.50 6.19 10.71
N SER A 44 1.93 5.01 10.28
CA SER A 44 1.07 3.98 9.72
C SER A 44 0.07 3.48 10.77
N GLN A 45 -1.04 2.90 10.32
CA GLN A 45 -2.08 2.38 11.21
C GLN A 45 -2.23 0.86 11.05
N ILE A 46 -2.31 0.16 12.18
CA ILE A 46 -2.67 -1.25 12.24
C ILE A 46 -4.05 -1.35 12.89
N LEU A 47 -5.01 -1.93 12.17
CA LEU A 47 -6.39 -2.10 12.64
C LEU A 47 -6.55 -3.44 13.33
N LEU A 48 -6.60 -3.44 14.66
CA LEU A 48 -6.80 -4.65 15.46
C LEU A 48 -8.29 -4.86 15.78
N GLY A 49 -8.74 -6.12 15.71
CA GLY A 49 -10.11 -6.49 16.06
C GLY A 49 -10.48 -7.88 15.58
N LEU A 50 -11.53 -8.45 16.17
CA LEU A 50 -12.03 -9.79 15.85
C LEU A 50 -12.46 -9.92 14.38
N ARG A 51 -12.61 -11.15 13.88
CA ARG A 51 -13.16 -11.40 12.54
C ARG A 51 -14.60 -10.88 12.46
N GLY A 52 -14.99 -10.33 11.32
CA GLY A 52 -16.35 -9.84 11.10
C GLY A 52 -16.66 -8.46 11.69
N VAL A 53 -15.72 -7.80 12.38
CA VAL A 53 -15.97 -6.44 12.89
C VAL A 53 -15.95 -5.38 11.80
N GLY A 54 -15.61 -5.68 10.54
CA GLY A 54 -15.62 -4.69 9.45
C GLY A 54 -14.31 -3.92 9.28
N LYS A 55 -13.16 -4.56 9.56
CA LYS A 55 -11.82 -4.00 9.29
C LYS A 55 -11.63 -3.71 7.80
N THR A 56 -11.98 -4.65 6.93
CA THR A 56 -11.99 -4.49 5.46
C THR A 56 -12.83 -3.30 5.02
N VAL A 57 -14.03 -3.11 5.58
CA VAL A 57 -14.87 -1.94 5.28
C VAL A 57 -14.17 -0.63 5.67
N LEU A 58 -13.46 -0.64 6.80
CA LEU A 58 -12.70 0.52 7.26
C LEU A 58 -11.49 0.81 6.37
N LEU A 59 -10.75 -0.22 5.93
CA LEU A 59 -9.67 -0.08 4.94
C LEU A 59 -10.19 0.52 3.63
N ASN A 60 -11.30 0.01 3.09
CA ASN A 60 -11.93 0.56 1.88
C ASN A 60 -12.35 2.02 2.06
N ARG A 61 -12.81 2.40 3.26
CA ARG A 61 -13.13 3.81 3.55
C ARG A 61 -11.88 4.69 3.57
N ILE A 62 -10.78 4.20 4.15
CA ILE A 62 -9.49 4.89 4.17
C ILE A 62 -8.92 5.00 2.75
N GLU A 63 -9.07 3.97 1.93
CA GLU A 63 -8.69 3.99 0.51
C GLU A 63 -9.39 5.13 -0.24
N GLY A 64 -10.73 5.23 -0.12
CA GLY A 64 -11.48 6.33 -0.74
C GLY A 64 -11.04 7.71 -0.24
N LEU A 65 -10.73 7.86 1.05
CA LEU A 65 -10.18 9.11 1.58
C LEU A 65 -8.80 9.45 1.03
N ALA A 66 -7.97 8.43 0.81
CA ALA A 66 -6.66 8.61 0.18
C ALA A 66 -6.84 9.10 -1.28
N GLU A 67 -7.73 8.47 -2.04
CA GLU A 67 -8.04 8.90 -3.42
C GLU A 67 -8.57 10.33 -3.48
N ASP A 68 -9.53 10.67 -2.61
CA ASP A 68 -10.10 12.03 -2.47
C ASP A 68 -9.05 13.09 -2.11
N THR A 69 -7.97 12.69 -1.45
CA THR A 69 -6.85 13.55 -1.06
C THR A 69 -5.68 13.53 -2.05
N GLY A 70 -5.84 12.88 -3.22
CA GLY A 70 -4.85 12.89 -4.30
C GLY A 70 -3.79 11.80 -4.22
N TYR A 71 -4.06 10.70 -3.51
CA TYR A 71 -3.20 9.53 -3.46
C TYR A 71 -3.44 8.59 -4.64
N LEU A 72 -2.38 7.90 -5.04
CA LEU A 72 -2.50 6.59 -5.69
C LEU A 72 -2.59 5.52 -4.62
N THR A 73 -3.53 4.59 -4.77
CA THR A 73 -3.76 3.52 -3.80
C THR A 73 -3.28 2.18 -4.33
N SER A 74 -2.92 1.29 -3.40
CA SER A 74 -2.56 -0.10 -3.67
C SER A 74 -3.16 -0.95 -2.59
N TYR A 75 -4.10 -1.82 -2.96
CA TYR A 75 -4.73 -2.75 -2.03
C TYR A 75 -4.20 -4.17 -2.25
N ILE A 76 -3.78 -4.82 -1.17
CA ILE A 76 -3.42 -6.23 -1.14
C ILE A 76 -4.14 -6.95 -0.01
N GLU A 77 -4.47 -8.21 -0.24
CA GLU A 77 -5.00 -9.12 0.76
C GLU A 77 -3.94 -10.21 0.99
N ALA A 78 -3.42 -10.26 2.21
CA ALA A 78 -2.44 -11.26 2.60
C ALA A 78 -3.07 -12.65 2.64
N ARG A 79 -2.31 -13.65 2.20
CA ARG A 79 -2.73 -15.05 2.13
C ARG A 79 -1.57 -15.95 2.50
N ASP A 80 -1.86 -17.09 3.11
CA ASP A 80 -0.85 -18.04 3.59
C ASP A 80 -0.05 -18.73 2.47
N ASP A 81 -0.57 -18.72 1.24
CA ASP A 81 -0.02 -19.43 0.08
C ASP A 81 0.86 -18.55 -0.82
N THR A 82 1.12 -17.30 -0.42
CA THR A 82 1.82 -16.31 -1.24
C THR A 82 2.66 -15.36 -0.40
N THR A 83 3.75 -14.86 -0.98
CA THR A 83 4.66 -13.93 -0.27
C THR A 83 4.23 -12.48 -0.45
N LEU A 84 4.60 -11.61 0.48
CA LEU A 84 4.38 -10.16 0.36
C LEU A 84 4.97 -9.62 -0.95
N ALA A 85 6.19 -10.05 -1.31
CA ALA A 85 6.83 -9.66 -2.58
C ALA A 85 5.95 -9.99 -3.80
N THR A 86 5.32 -11.16 -3.83
CA THR A 86 4.42 -11.57 -4.91
C THR A 86 3.14 -10.72 -4.94
N LEU A 87 2.60 -10.36 -3.78
CA LEU A 87 1.40 -9.52 -3.66
C LEU A 87 1.65 -8.05 -4.06
N ILE A 88 2.77 -7.48 -3.61
CA ILE A 88 3.05 -6.05 -3.74
C ILE A 88 3.60 -5.69 -5.12
N TYR A 89 4.37 -6.58 -5.75
CA TYR A 89 5.00 -6.36 -7.05
C TYR A 89 4.03 -5.83 -8.14
N PRO A 90 2.89 -6.49 -8.43
CA PRO A 90 1.98 -6.00 -9.47
C PRO A 90 1.35 -4.65 -9.10
N ARG A 91 1.17 -4.35 -7.81
CA ARG A 91 0.62 -3.08 -7.34
C ARG A 91 1.60 -1.94 -7.50
N LEU A 92 2.85 -2.15 -7.11
CA LEU A 92 3.94 -1.20 -7.34
C LEU A 92 4.14 -0.92 -8.82
N HIS A 93 4.16 -1.97 -9.65
CA HIS A 93 4.27 -1.79 -11.10
C HIS A 93 3.15 -0.90 -11.64
N GLN A 94 1.89 -1.13 -11.23
CA GLN A 94 0.75 -0.31 -11.66
C GLN A 94 0.88 1.16 -11.22
N VAL A 95 1.27 1.41 -9.96
CA VAL A 95 1.43 2.77 -9.42
C VAL A 95 2.57 3.49 -10.14
N LEU A 96 3.73 2.85 -10.29
CA LEU A 96 4.87 3.43 -10.97
C LEU A 96 4.59 3.71 -12.44
N ARG A 97 3.80 2.88 -13.13
CA ARG A 97 3.32 3.17 -14.49
C ARG A 97 2.45 4.42 -14.54
N LYS A 98 1.53 4.62 -13.59
CA LYS A 98 0.73 5.85 -13.47
C LYS A 98 1.59 7.07 -13.17
N LEU A 99 2.63 6.94 -12.34
CA LEU A 99 3.56 8.02 -12.05
C LEU A 99 4.45 8.35 -13.25
N SER A 100 4.83 7.35 -14.06
CA SER A 100 5.69 7.53 -15.22
C SER A 100 5.05 8.34 -16.36
N SER A 101 3.72 8.47 -16.37
CA SER A 101 3.01 9.32 -17.33
C SER A 101 3.01 10.80 -16.95
N VAL A 102 3.45 11.12 -15.72
CA VAL A 102 3.61 12.50 -15.26
C VAL A 102 5.04 12.96 -15.57
N GLU A 103 5.18 13.97 -16.43
CA GLU A 103 6.48 14.40 -16.95
C GLU A 103 7.49 14.73 -15.85
N SER A 104 7.07 15.41 -14.78
CA SER A 104 7.94 15.77 -13.65
C SER A 104 8.42 14.57 -12.83
N ALA A 105 7.70 13.45 -12.85
CA ALA A 105 8.05 12.24 -12.09
C ALA A 105 8.63 11.12 -12.96
N LYS A 106 8.55 11.25 -14.28
CA LYS A 106 8.89 10.21 -15.25
C LYS A 106 10.26 9.57 -15.01
N ALA A 107 11.29 10.38 -14.81
CA ALA A 107 12.65 9.88 -14.57
C ALA A 107 12.74 9.04 -13.28
N LYS A 108 12.16 9.51 -12.18
CA LYS A 108 12.15 8.79 -10.89
C LYS A 108 11.26 7.56 -10.93
N ALA A 109 10.11 7.62 -11.59
CA ALA A 109 9.23 6.48 -11.78
C ALA A 109 9.90 5.37 -12.62
N ILE A 110 10.67 5.74 -13.66
CA ILE A 110 11.46 4.77 -14.43
C ILE A 110 12.57 4.16 -13.57
N ALA A 111 13.28 4.95 -12.77
CA ALA A 111 14.29 4.43 -11.84
C ALA A 111 13.66 3.43 -10.83
N ALA A 112 12.49 3.76 -10.28
CA ALA A 112 11.73 2.87 -9.41
C ALA A 112 11.28 1.58 -10.12
N LEU A 113 10.89 1.66 -11.41
CA LEU A 113 10.53 0.47 -12.20
C LEU A 113 11.73 -0.46 -12.43
N LYS A 114 12.93 0.10 -12.58
CA LYS A 114 14.17 -0.69 -12.66
C LYS A 114 14.47 -1.36 -11.33
N GLY A 115 14.40 -0.61 -10.22
CA GLY A 115 14.56 -1.18 -8.87
C GLY A 115 13.53 -2.27 -8.58
N LEU A 116 12.28 -2.08 -9.01
CA LEU A 116 11.24 -3.10 -8.89
C LEU A 116 11.57 -4.38 -9.67
N LYS A 117 12.25 -4.26 -10.82
CA LYS A 117 12.75 -5.41 -11.57
C LYS A 117 13.94 -6.08 -10.87
N SER A 118 14.84 -5.31 -10.25
CA SER A 118 15.92 -5.84 -9.42
C SER A 118 15.37 -6.66 -8.25
N PHE A 119 14.39 -6.10 -7.53
CA PHE A 119 13.67 -6.76 -6.44
C PHE A 119 13.05 -8.09 -6.88
N ALA A 120 12.36 -8.11 -8.02
CA ALA A 120 11.82 -9.35 -8.55
C ALA A 120 12.87 -10.42 -8.83
N GLY A 121 14.05 -10.01 -9.30
CA GLY A 121 15.20 -10.90 -9.49
C GLY A 121 15.71 -11.46 -8.17
N ALA A 122 15.91 -10.59 -7.17
CA ALA A 122 16.41 -10.95 -5.84
C ALA A 122 15.50 -11.99 -5.14
N PHE A 123 14.18 -11.80 -5.24
CA PHE A 123 13.18 -12.71 -4.66
C PHE A 123 12.71 -13.83 -5.62
N LYS A 124 13.33 -13.95 -6.80
CA LYS A 124 13.03 -14.97 -7.82
C LYS A 124 11.53 -15.04 -8.15
N LEU A 125 10.88 -13.88 -8.27
CA LEU A 125 9.44 -13.81 -8.52
C LEU A 125 9.13 -14.30 -9.94
N THR A 126 8.20 -15.25 -10.05
CA THR A 126 7.65 -15.68 -11.34
C THR A 126 6.62 -14.65 -11.80
N ILE A 127 7.08 -13.65 -12.53
CA ILE A 127 6.23 -12.65 -13.15
C ILE A 127 5.85 -13.20 -14.52
N GLY A 128 4.56 -13.21 -14.87
CA GLY A 128 4.15 -13.56 -16.24
C GLY A 128 4.89 -12.70 -17.28
N ASP A 129 4.93 -13.12 -18.54
CA ASP A 129 5.72 -12.53 -19.66
C ASP A 129 5.42 -11.06 -20.02
N VAL A 130 4.85 -10.27 -19.10
CA VAL A 130 4.81 -8.81 -19.17
C VAL A 130 6.24 -8.28 -19.05
N GLY A 131 6.95 -8.32 -20.17
CA GLY A 131 8.30 -7.79 -20.30
C GLY A 131 8.35 -6.35 -19.82
N ILE A 132 8.91 -6.16 -18.63
CA ILE A 132 9.34 -4.82 -18.20
C ILE A 132 10.49 -4.45 -19.12
N ALA A 133 10.24 -3.45 -19.97
CA ALA A 133 11.17 -2.96 -20.99
C ALA A 133 12.41 -2.26 -20.44
N TYR A 134 12.64 -2.32 -19.13
CA TYR A 134 13.76 -1.67 -18.45
C TYR A 134 14.71 -2.72 -17.92
N GLU A 135 16.01 -2.52 -18.07
CA GLU A 135 17.02 -3.33 -17.39
C GLU A 135 17.03 -3.06 -15.87
N PRO A 136 17.29 -4.07 -15.03
CA PRO A 136 17.42 -3.86 -13.58
C PRO A 136 18.53 -2.85 -13.28
N GLU A 137 18.40 -2.13 -12.17
CA GLU A 137 19.41 -1.19 -11.68
C GLU A 137 20.21 -1.89 -10.58
N PRO A 138 21.51 -2.19 -10.79
CA PRO A 138 22.34 -2.83 -9.78
C PRO A 138 22.51 -1.94 -8.54
N GLY A 139 22.46 -2.54 -7.35
CA GLY A 139 22.61 -1.86 -6.06
C GLY A 139 21.35 -1.12 -5.59
N VAL A 140 20.19 -1.40 -6.18
CA VAL A 140 18.90 -0.81 -5.81
C VAL A 140 17.89 -1.95 -5.61
N ALA A 141 17.44 -2.14 -4.37
CA ALA A 141 16.49 -3.19 -4.02
C ALA A 141 16.89 -4.59 -4.57
N ASP A 142 18.18 -4.93 -4.49
CA ASP A 142 18.74 -6.18 -5.01
C ASP A 142 19.52 -7.01 -3.98
N SER A 143 19.39 -6.68 -2.69
CA SER A 143 20.10 -7.35 -1.59
C SER A 143 19.55 -8.76 -1.30
N GLY A 144 18.28 -9.01 -1.61
CA GLY A 144 17.56 -10.22 -1.22
C GLY A 144 17.09 -10.20 0.23
N ILE A 145 17.25 -9.07 0.93
CA ILE A 145 16.75 -8.85 2.29
C ILE A 145 15.50 -7.96 2.18
N MET A 146 14.37 -8.48 2.68
CA MET A 146 13.05 -7.90 2.39
C MET A 146 12.86 -6.49 2.95
N ASP A 147 13.34 -6.22 4.16
CA ASP A 147 13.24 -4.92 4.82
C ASP A 147 14.08 -3.85 4.11
N GLU A 148 15.32 -4.17 3.74
CA GLU A 148 16.20 -3.27 2.97
C GLU A 148 15.61 -3.00 1.58
N ASP A 149 15.25 -4.04 0.84
CA ASP A 149 14.78 -3.88 -0.53
C ASP A 149 13.40 -3.20 -0.62
N LEU A 150 12.47 -3.47 0.31
CA LEU A 150 11.20 -2.74 0.39
C LEU A 150 11.41 -1.29 0.78
N THR A 151 12.35 -0.99 1.68
CA THR A 151 12.69 0.39 2.06
C THR A 151 13.16 1.18 0.83
N ASP A 152 14.10 0.63 0.06
CA ASP A 152 14.59 1.24 -1.18
C ASP A 152 13.44 1.50 -2.17
N LEU A 153 12.57 0.51 -2.38
CA LEU A 153 11.42 0.66 -3.27
C LEU A 153 10.44 1.72 -2.78
N PHE A 154 10.10 1.74 -1.49
CA PHE A 154 9.12 2.68 -0.93
C PHE A 154 9.64 4.12 -1.01
N LEU A 155 10.95 4.32 -0.79
CA LEU A 155 11.59 5.62 -0.99
C LEU A 155 11.49 6.08 -2.45
N LEU A 156 11.84 5.21 -3.41
CA LEU A 156 11.76 5.53 -4.84
C LEU A 156 10.32 5.84 -5.31
N VAL A 157 9.34 5.07 -4.83
CA VAL A 157 7.92 5.31 -5.10
C VAL A 157 7.47 6.63 -4.50
N GLY A 158 7.87 6.92 -3.25
CA GLY A 158 7.57 8.17 -2.55
C GLY A 158 8.14 9.40 -3.27
N GLU A 159 9.39 9.33 -3.73
CA GLU A 159 10.01 10.40 -4.53
C GLU A 159 9.28 10.64 -5.85
N ALA A 160 8.91 9.57 -6.57
CA ALA A 160 8.14 9.68 -7.81
C ALA A 160 6.73 10.23 -7.56
N ALA A 161 6.08 9.84 -6.46
CA ALA A 161 4.77 10.35 -6.06
C ALA A 161 4.83 11.85 -5.72
N ALA A 162 5.84 12.26 -4.94
CA ALA A 162 6.05 13.66 -4.57
C ALA A 162 6.26 14.56 -5.79
N LEU A 163 7.09 14.13 -6.76
CA LEU A 163 7.28 14.85 -8.03
C LEU A 163 6.00 14.93 -8.88
N SER A 164 5.07 13.98 -8.70
CA SER A 164 3.75 14.02 -9.32
C SER A 164 2.72 14.85 -8.56
N LYS A 165 3.11 15.47 -7.43
CA LYS A 165 2.20 16.13 -6.47
C LYS A 165 1.08 15.19 -5.99
N ARG A 166 1.42 13.92 -5.78
CA ARG A 166 0.53 12.88 -5.28
C ARG A 166 1.13 12.19 -4.07
N GLY A 167 0.27 11.55 -3.27
CA GLY A 167 0.70 10.56 -2.30
C GLY A 167 0.64 9.14 -2.88
N TRP A 168 1.22 8.18 -2.16
CA TRP A 168 0.96 6.75 -2.36
C TRP A 168 0.53 6.12 -1.05
N ALA A 169 -0.54 5.31 -1.08
CA ALA A 169 -1.07 4.60 0.07
C ALA A 169 -1.15 3.10 -0.23
N LEU A 170 -0.46 2.31 0.60
CA LEU A 170 -0.54 0.86 0.60
C LEU A 170 -1.52 0.42 1.70
N LEU A 171 -2.55 -0.31 1.32
CA LEU A 171 -3.52 -0.91 2.22
C LEU A 171 -3.36 -2.44 2.17
N ILE A 172 -3.23 -3.03 3.35
CA ILE A 172 -2.97 -4.47 3.52
C ILE A 172 -4.07 -5.03 4.39
N ASP A 173 -4.89 -5.92 3.83
CA ASP A 173 -5.90 -6.66 4.56
C ASP A 173 -5.39 -8.05 4.97
N GLU A 174 -6.01 -8.59 6.02
CA GLU A 174 -5.71 -9.90 6.60
C GLU A 174 -4.21 -10.13 6.89
N VAL A 175 -3.50 -9.07 7.31
CA VAL A 175 -2.04 -9.01 7.56
C VAL A 175 -1.51 -10.16 8.44
N GLN A 176 -2.36 -10.76 9.28
CA GLN A 176 -1.99 -11.91 10.10
C GLN A 176 -1.62 -13.17 9.31
N TYR A 177 -1.93 -13.25 8.01
CA TYR A 177 -1.51 -14.33 7.12
C TYR A 177 -0.13 -14.10 6.49
N LEU A 178 0.50 -12.94 6.73
CA LEU A 178 1.89 -12.74 6.32
C LEU A 178 2.83 -13.56 7.18
N ALA A 179 3.89 -14.09 6.56
CA ALA A 179 5.01 -14.66 7.29
C ALA A 179 5.65 -13.59 8.20
N GLN A 180 6.24 -14.01 9.31
CA GLN A 180 6.86 -13.08 10.27
C GLN A 180 7.95 -12.21 9.63
N ALA A 181 8.73 -12.77 8.70
CA ALA A 181 9.76 -12.03 7.96
C ALA A 181 9.14 -10.92 7.09
N ASP A 182 8.04 -11.21 6.40
CA ASP A 182 7.32 -10.24 5.57
C ASP A 182 6.66 -9.14 6.43
N LEU A 183 6.08 -9.51 7.57
CA LEU A 183 5.48 -8.56 8.50
C LEU A 183 6.52 -7.62 9.13
N SER A 184 7.72 -8.13 9.41
CA SER A 184 8.80 -7.34 10.04
C SER A 184 9.44 -6.35 9.07
N ALA A 185 9.24 -6.54 7.76
CA ALA A 185 9.76 -5.68 6.71
C ALA A 185 8.84 -4.47 6.37
N LEU A 186 7.64 -4.41 6.98
CA LEU A 186 6.65 -3.33 6.80
C LEU A 186 6.69 -2.33 7.96
#